data_AF-A0A1F5CNJ8-F1
#
_entry.id   AF-A0A1F5CNJ8-F1
#
_cell.length_a   1.000
_cell.length_b   1.000
_cell.length_c   1.000
_cell.angle_alpha   90.00
_cell.angle_beta   90.00
_cell.angle_gamma   90.00
#
_symmetry.space_group_name_H-M   'P 1'
#
loop_
_entity.id
_entity.type
_entity.pdbx_description
1 polymer ?
#
loop_
_entity_poly.entity_id
_entity_poly.type
_entity_poly.pdbx_seq_one_letter_code
_entity_poly.pdbx_strand_id
1 'polypeptide(L)'
;MSGNERVGAVIAALVALILFVGVPYMLPWYLPPDITQLLSESGLDLQGLMNQIMILGAVTAALTLVKGFVGRASPISLAISVAQNVASLAFMVVLLGAGDFASLGVTSFTVSVSSTTSHVIMDFRVFVYFTALTVALRVAEAYLAWSEAKAEALPPGRIPP
;
A
#
# COMPACT_ATOMS: atom_id res chain seq x y z
N MET A 1 -21.34 -16.97 -0.95
CA MET A 1 -20.67 -16.20 0.12
C MET A 1 -21.64 -16.04 1.27
N SER A 2 -21.21 -16.33 2.49
CA SER A 2 -22.04 -16.20 3.70
C SER A 2 -22.06 -14.74 4.18
N GLY A 3 -23.08 -14.36 4.96
CA GLY A 3 -23.19 -12.99 5.49
C GLY A 3 -21.96 -12.54 6.29
N ASN A 4 -21.26 -13.47 6.95
CA ASN A 4 -20.04 -13.20 7.72
C ASN A 4 -18.88 -12.69 6.87
N GLU A 5 -18.73 -13.16 5.62
CA GLU A 5 -17.62 -12.75 4.75
C GLU A 5 -17.75 -11.29 4.31
N ARG A 6 -18.98 -10.83 4.10
CA ARG A 6 -19.28 -9.43 3.73
C ARG A 6 -19.03 -8.49 4.90
N VAL A 7 -19.47 -8.87 6.09
CA VAL A 7 -19.21 -8.09 7.32
C VAL A 7 -17.71 -7.99 7.59
N GLY A 8 -16.97 -9.10 7.44
CA GLY A 8 -15.51 -9.10 7.58
C GLY A 8 -14.81 -8.15 6.60
N ALA A 9 -15.25 -8.11 5.33
CA ALA A 9 -14.71 -7.19 4.34
C ALA A 9 -15.00 -5.72 4.64
N VAL A 10 -16.20 -5.40 5.15
CA VAL A 10 -16.55 -4.03 5.57
C VAL A 10 -15.68 -3.59 6.75
N ILE A 11 -15.50 -4.46 7.76
CA ILE A 11 -14.63 -4.17 8.91
C ILE A 11 -13.18 -3.97 8.44
N ALA A 12 -12.67 -4.85 7.57
CA ALA A 12 -11.31 -4.73 7.04
C ALA A 12 -11.11 -3.44 6.24
N ALA A 13 -12.09 -3.05 5.42
CA ALA A 13 -12.06 -1.80 4.68
C ALA A 13 -12.09 -0.57 5.61
N LEU A 14 -12.91 -0.60 6.67
CA LEU A 14 -12.95 0.45 7.68
C LEU A 14 -11.63 0.56 8.44
N VAL A 15 -11.04 -0.56 8.86
CA VAL A 15 -9.74 -0.58 9.52
C VAL A 15 -8.66 0.00 8.62
N ALA A 16 -8.62 -0.42 7.34
CA ALA A 16 -7.68 0.14 6.37
C ALA A 16 -7.89 1.65 6.19
N LEU A 17 -9.13 2.12 6.10
CA LEU A 17 -9.44 3.54 5.97
C LEU A 17 -9.00 4.33 7.21
N ILE A 18 -9.25 3.82 8.41
CA ILE A 18 -8.81 4.48 9.65
C ILE A 18 -7.28 4.55 9.71
N LEU A 19 -6.59 3.43 9.46
CA LEU A 19 -5.13 3.36 9.59
C LEU A 19 -4.39 4.14 8.51
N PHE A 20 -4.86 4.11 7.26
CA PHE A 20 -4.14 4.70 6.14
C PHE A 20 -4.70 6.05 5.68
N VAL A 21 -5.89 6.45 6.13
CA VAL A 21 -6.46 7.77 5.83
C VAL A 21 -6.65 8.58 7.11
N GLY A 22 -7.31 8.00 8.11
CA GLY A 22 -7.58 8.67 9.38
C GLY A 22 -6.32 9.08 10.14
N VAL A 23 -5.38 8.15 10.33
CA VAL A 23 -4.13 8.43 11.05
C VAL A 23 -3.27 9.47 10.32
N PRO A 24 -2.97 9.35 9.00
CA PRO A 24 -2.20 10.36 8.29
C PRO A 24 -2.87 11.73 8.24
N TYR A 25 -4.21 11.78 8.19
CA TYR A 25 -4.95 13.04 8.23
C TYR A 25 -4.79 13.79 9.57
N MET A 26 -4.77 13.05 10.67
CA MET A 26 -4.66 13.61 12.02
C MET A 26 -3.20 13.88 12.42
N LEU A 27 -2.24 13.19 11.81
CA LEU A 27 -0.82 13.26 12.16
C LEU A 27 -0.25 14.70 12.21
N PRO A 28 -0.56 15.60 11.25
CA PRO A 28 -0.07 16.98 11.27
C PRO A 28 -0.49 17.76 12.52
N TRP A 29 -1.65 17.43 13.12
CA TRP A 29 -2.13 18.13 14.32
C TRP A 29 -1.37 17.75 15.59
N TYR A 30 -0.64 16.63 15.57
CA TYR A 30 0.18 16.16 16.68
C TYR A 30 1.66 16.51 16.51
N LEU A 31 2.07 17.06 15.36
CA LEU A 31 3.44 17.48 15.11
C LEU A 31 3.65 18.92 15.62
N PRO A 32 4.65 19.17 16.48
CA PRO A 32 5.03 20.53 16.83
C PRO A 32 5.44 21.35 15.59
N PRO A 33 5.14 22.65 15.55
CA PRO A 33 5.48 23.52 14.41
C PRO A 33 6.98 23.46 14.04
N ASP A 34 7.85 23.39 15.05
CA ASP A 34 9.30 23.33 14.87
C ASP A 34 9.74 22.09 14.07
N ILE A 35 9.08 20.95 14.28
CA ILE A 35 9.37 19.71 13.54
C ILE A 35 8.91 19.84 12.09
N THR A 36 7.74 20.45 11.87
CA THR A 36 7.24 20.66 10.49
C THR A 36 8.15 21.60 9.70
N GLN A 37 8.66 22.64 10.34
CA GLN A 37 9.57 23.59 9.72
C GLN A 37 10.93 22.95 9.39
N LEU A 38 11.50 22.18 10.32
CA LEU A 38 12.75 21.43 10.07
C LEU A 38 12.63 20.43 8.93
N LEU A 39 11.48 19.76 8.80
CA LEU A 39 11.23 18.80 7.72
C LEU A 39 11.11 19.50 6.36
N SER A 40 10.42 20.64 6.31
CA SER A 40 10.37 21.48 5.10
C SER A 40 11.75 22.02 4.70
N GLU A 41 12.55 22.48 5.66
CA GLU A 41 13.92 22.94 5.43
C GLU A 41 14.86 21.81 4.97
N SER A 42 14.58 20.56 5.39
CA SER A 42 15.32 19.37 4.95
C SER A 42 15.02 18.92 3.51
N GLY A 43 14.00 19.50 2.87
CA GLY A 43 13.52 19.15 1.54
C GLY A 43 12.40 18.09 1.51
N LEU A 44 11.88 17.68 2.68
CA LEU A 44 10.80 16.70 2.79
C LEU A 44 9.44 17.41 2.71
N ASP A 45 8.70 17.16 1.63
CA ASP A 45 7.29 17.56 1.51
C ASP A 45 6.38 16.60 2.30
N LEU A 46 6.24 16.87 3.59
CA LEU A 46 5.45 16.03 4.49
C LEU A 46 3.97 16.03 4.12
N GLN A 47 3.46 17.13 3.59
CA GLN A 47 2.07 17.23 3.16
C GLN A 47 1.82 16.39 1.91
N GLY A 48 2.73 16.44 0.93
CA GLY A 48 2.73 15.58 -0.25
C GLY A 48 2.79 14.10 0.12
N LEU A 49 3.72 13.73 1.00
CA LEU A 49 3.84 12.36 1.51
C LEU A 49 2.54 11.88 2.19
N MET A 50 1.97 12.67 3.11
CA MET A 50 0.72 12.31 3.78
C MET A 50 -0.42 12.15 2.78
N ASN A 51 -0.54 13.05 1.81
CA ASN A 51 -1.57 12.97 0.78
C ASN A 51 -1.45 11.69 -0.07
N GLN A 52 -0.24 11.31 -0.48
CA GLN A 52 -0.01 10.08 -1.22
C GLN A 52 -0.38 8.84 -0.40
N ILE A 53 0.02 8.78 0.88
CA ILE A 53 -0.34 7.69 1.80
C ILE A 53 -1.87 7.60 1.93
N MET A 54 -2.56 8.72 2.11
CA MET A 54 -4.03 8.76 2.20
C MET A 54 -4.71 8.26 0.92
N ILE A 55 -4.23 8.66 -0.26
CA ILE A 55 -4.78 8.21 -1.54
C ILE A 55 -4.61 6.69 -1.68
N LEU A 56 -3.40 6.17 -1.42
CA LEU A 56 -3.14 4.73 -1.48
C LEU A 56 -3.97 3.95 -0.45
N GLY A 57 -4.15 4.51 0.74
CA GLY A 57 -5.02 3.98 1.78
C GLY A 57 -6.48 3.89 1.35
N ALA A 58 -7.01 4.97 0.77
CA ALA A 58 -8.37 5.03 0.26
C ALA A 58 -8.61 4.03 -0.88
N VAL A 59 -7.67 3.93 -1.82
CA VAL A 59 -7.71 2.93 -2.91
C VAL A 59 -7.70 1.51 -2.33
N THR A 60 -6.84 1.24 -1.35
CA THR A 60 -6.75 -0.08 -0.71
C THR A 60 -8.03 -0.44 0.04
N ALA A 61 -8.65 0.52 0.74
CA ALA A 61 -9.93 0.33 1.41
C ALA A 61 -11.05 0.04 0.41
N ALA A 62 -11.11 0.79 -0.71
CA ALA A 62 -12.10 0.57 -1.77
C ALA A 62 -11.94 -0.81 -2.41
N LEU A 63 -10.71 -1.22 -2.75
CA LEU A 63 -10.42 -2.54 -3.30
C LEU A 63 -10.82 -3.66 -2.31
N THR A 64 -10.52 -3.48 -1.03
CA THR A 64 -10.88 -4.45 0.03
C THR A 64 -12.38 -4.60 0.15
N LEU A 65 -13.12 -3.48 0.12
CA LEU A 65 -14.57 -3.49 0.14
C LEU A 65 -15.14 -4.24 -1.07
N VAL A 66 -14.73 -3.86 -2.28
CA VAL A 66 -15.22 -4.48 -3.53
C VAL A 66 -14.91 -5.97 -3.56
N LYS A 67 -13.69 -6.38 -3.15
CA LYS A 67 -13.31 -7.81 -3.04
C LYS A 67 -14.28 -8.61 -2.17
N GLY A 68 -14.80 -7.99 -1.10
CA GLY A 68 -15.80 -8.59 -0.21
C GLY A 68 -17.16 -8.88 -0.84
N PHE A 69 -17.48 -8.24 -1.97
CA PHE A 69 -18.75 -8.44 -2.68
C PHE A 69 -18.60 -9.27 -3.96
N VAL A 70 -17.37 -9.54 -4.40
CA VAL A 70 -17.08 -10.31 -5.61
C VAL A 70 -16.80 -11.78 -5.25
N GLY A 71 -17.42 -12.70 -5.99
CA GLY A 71 -17.18 -14.14 -5.81
C GLY A 71 -15.71 -14.53 -6.09
N ARG A 72 -15.15 -15.43 -5.27
CA ARG A 72 -13.73 -15.83 -5.35
C ARG A 72 -13.31 -16.37 -6.72
N ALA A 73 -14.18 -17.10 -7.42
CA ALA A 73 -13.91 -17.64 -8.76
C ALA A 73 -14.02 -16.59 -9.89
N SER A 74 -14.45 -15.35 -9.59
CA SER A 74 -14.59 -14.30 -10.61
C SER A 74 -13.21 -13.78 -11.06
N PRO A 75 -12.98 -13.51 -12.35
CA PRO A 75 -11.77 -12.82 -12.82
C PRO A 75 -11.52 -11.47 -12.13
N ILE A 76 -12.60 -10.83 -11.67
CA ILE A 76 -12.53 -9.55 -10.93
C ILE A 76 -11.85 -9.75 -9.57
N SER A 77 -12.02 -10.90 -8.90
CA SER A 77 -11.37 -11.16 -7.61
C SER A 77 -9.84 -11.25 -7.75
N LEU A 78 -9.37 -11.83 -8.86
CA LEU A 78 -7.96 -11.90 -9.23
C LEU A 78 -7.43 -10.49 -9.50
N ALA A 79 -8.10 -9.73 -10.36
CA ALA A 79 -7.69 -8.36 -10.69
C ALA A 79 -7.58 -7.48 -9.43
N ILE A 80 -8.55 -7.58 -8.51
CA ILE A 80 -8.50 -6.85 -7.25
C ILE A 80 -7.33 -7.32 -6.37
N SER A 81 -7.06 -8.62 -6.31
CA SER A 81 -5.94 -9.16 -5.51
C SER A 81 -4.58 -8.69 -6.05
N VAL A 82 -4.42 -8.68 -7.38
CA VAL A 82 -3.23 -8.13 -8.03
C VAL A 82 -3.12 -6.62 -7.73
N ALA A 83 -4.22 -5.87 -7.89
CA ALA A 83 -4.25 -4.44 -7.60
C ALA A 83 -3.89 -4.13 -6.14
N GLN A 84 -4.37 -4.92 -5.17
CA GLN A 84 -4.00 -4.78 -3.76
C GLN A 84 -2.50 -5.02 -3.53
N ASN A 85 -1.91 -6.04 -4.15
CA ASN A 85 -0.48 -6.30 -4.04
C ASN A 85 0.35 -5.18 -4.68
N VAL A 86 -0.06 -4.68 -5.85
CA VAL A 86 0.59 -3.52 -6.50
C VAL A 86 0.46 -2.26 -5.64
N ALA A 87 -0.71 -2.01 -5.04
CA ALA A 87 -0.91 -0.89 -4.12
C ALA A 87 0.03 -0.99 -2.89
N SER A 88 0.29 -2.19 -2.39
CA SER A 88 1.25 -2.41 -1.30
C SER A 88 2.70 -2.09 -1.70
N LEU A 89 3.09 -2.41 -2.94
CA LEU A 89 4.39 -2.02 -3.48
C LEU A 89 4.50 -0.50 -3.61
N ALA A 90 3.47 0.14 -4.17
CA ALA A 90 3.40 1.59 -4.30
C ALA A 90 3.51 2.27 -2.93
N PHE A 91 2.83 1.74 -1.91
CA PHE A 91 2.93 2.23 -0.54
C PHE A 91 4.36 2.16 0.00
N MET A 92 5.04 1.04 -0.19
CA MET A 92 6.42 0.87 0.26
C MET A 92 7.38 1.83 -0.46
N VAL A 93 7.20 2.03 -1.76
CA VAL A 93 8.02 2.98 -2.54
C VAL A 93 7.82 4.42 -2.05
N VAL A 94 6.57 4.83 -1.80
CA VAL A 94 6.26 6.16 -1.24
C VAL A 94 6.90 6.34 0.13
N LEU A 95 6.75 5.34 1.00
CA LEU A 95 7.24 5.42 2.36
C LEU A 95 8.77 5.51 2.41
N LEU A 96 9.45 4.68 1.63
CA LEU A 96 10.91 4.63 1.58
C LEU A 96 11.53 5.76 0.75
N GLY A 97 10.79 6.33 -0.20
CA GLY A 97 11.20 7.49 -0.99
C GLY A 97 10.79 8.82 -0.37
N ALA A 98 10.21 8.81 0.83
CA ALA A 98 9.64 9.99 1.51
C ALA A 98 8.72 10.84 0.60
N GLY A 99 7.94 10.19 -0.27
CA GLY A 99 6.98 10.83 -1.17
C GLY A 99 7.46 11.00 -2.61
N ASP A 100 8.74 10.72 -2.88
CA ASP A 100 9.26 10.67 -4.24
C ASP A 100 9.25 9.23 -4.77
N PHE A 101 8.28 8.93 -5.64
CA PHE A 101 8.18 7.66 -6.36
C PHE A 101 9.37 7.38 -7.29
N ALA A 102 9.96 8.42 -7.89
CA ALA A 102 11.05 8.27 -8.85
C ALA A 102 12.37 7.90 -8.16
N SER A 103 12.50 8.21 -6.87
CA SER A 103 13.68 7.88 -6.07
C SER A 103 13.90 6.37 -5.88
N LEU A 104 12.83 5.57 -6.02
CA LEU A 104 12.81 4.12 -5.80
C LEU A 104 13.42 3.71 -4.45
N GLY A 105 13.16 4.50 -3.40
CA GLY A 105 13.66 4.25 -2.05
C GLY A 105 15.00 4.90 -1.73
N VAL A 106 15.46 5.87 -2.53
CA VAL A 106 16.57 6.74 -2.12
C VAL A 106 15.99 8.00 -1.50
N THR A 107 16.42 8.36 -0.30
CA THR A 107 16.01 9.63 0.30
C THR A 107 17.22 10.42 0.71
N SER A 108 17.26 11.69 0.31
CA SER A 108 18.28 12.64 0.72
C SER A 108 17.69 13.69 1.65
N PHE A 109 18.41 13.97 2.73
CA PHE A 109 18.09 15.03 3.68
C PHE A 109 19.28 15.96 3.76
N THR A 110 19.02 17.26 3.68
CA THR A 110 20.06 18.26 3.93
C THR A 110 19.77 18.91 5.28
N VAL A 111 20.70 18.78 6.21
CA VAL A 111 20.60 19.38 7.54
C VAL A 111 21.69 20.43 7.67
N SER A 112 21.30 21.69 7.86
CA SER A 112 22.22 22.80 8.09
C SER A 112 22.20 23.18 9.58
N VAL A 113 23.32 23.01 10.27
CA VAL A 113 23.49 23.48 11.66
C VAL A 113 24.71 24.38 11.74
N SER A 114 24.49 25.63 12.14
CA SER A 114 25.52 26.58 12.60
C SER A 114 26.79 26.60 11.73
N SER A 115 26.64 26.82 10.41
CA SER A 115 27.68 26.87 9.36
C SER A 115 28.16 25.56 8.74
N THR A 116 27.68 24.40 9.19
CA THR A 116 27.95 23.10 8.56
C THR A 116 26.70 22.57 7.87
N THR A 117 26.80 22.29 6.56
CA THR A 117 25.75 21.60 5.79
C THR A 117 26.10 20.11 5.72
N SER A 118 25.30 19.27 6.37
CA SER A 118 25.41 17.82 6.28
C SER A 118 24.37 17.27 5.31
N HIS A 119 24.82 16.57 4.28
CA HIS A 119 23.98 15.84 3.35
C HIS A 119 23.92 14.37 3.78
N VAL A 120 22.74 13.90 4.15
CA VAL A 120 22.49 12.51 4.51
C VAL A 120 21.74 11.85 3.37
N ILE A 121 22.30 10.80 2.78
CA ILE A 121 21.64 9.98 1.76
C ILE A 121 21.38 8.61 2.38
N MET A 122 20.12 8.21 2.39
CA MET A 122 19.69 6.88 2.79
C MET A 122 19.25 6.11 1.54
N ASP A 123 19.90 4.97 1.29
CA ASP A 123 19.56 4.07 0.19
C ASP A 123 18.78 2.86 0.73
N PHE A 124 17.47 2.84 0.48
CA PHE A 124 16.56 1.76 0.84
C PHE A 124 16.12 0.90 -0.36
N ARG A 125 16.81 1.00 -1.51
CA ARG A 125 16.46 0.25 -2.73
C ARG A 125 16.36 -1.26 -2.50
N VAL A 126 17.20 -1.79 -1.61
CA VAL A 126 17.16 -3.22 -1.24
C VAL A 126 15.78 -3.65 -0.72
N PHE A 127 15.12 -2.81 0.08
CA PHE A 127 13.79 -3.09 0.61
C PHE A 127 12.72 -2.99 -0.47
N VAL A 128 12.88 -2.09 -1.43
CA VAL A 128 12.00 -2.00 -2.61
C VAL A 128 12.11 -3.28 -3.44
N TYR A 129 13.32 -3.79 -3.68
CA TYR A 129 13.51 -5.05 -4.42
C TYR A 129 12.93 -6.26 -3.68
N PHE A 130 13.14 -6.36 -2.36
CA PHE A 130 12.52 -7.43 -1.56
C PHE A 130 10.99 -7.35 -1.58
N THR A 131 10.43 -6.15 -1.53
CA THR A 131 8.98 -5.94 -1.59
C THR A 131 8.44 -6.30 -2.97
N ALA A 132 9.13 -5.91 -4.04
CA ALA A 132 8.76 -6.27 -5.41
C ALA A 132 8.77 -7.80 -5.61
N LEU A 133 9.78 -8.49 -5.09
CA LEU A 133 9.84 -9.96 -5.10
C LEU A 133 8.67 -10.59 -4.34
N THR A 134 8.39 -10.08 -3.13
CA THR A 134 7.27 -10.56 -2.31
C THR A 134 5.94 -10.36 -3.02
N VAL A 135 5.75 -9.21 -3.67
CA VAL A 135 4.54 -8.89 -4.45
C VAL A 135 4.41 -9.82 -5.66
N ALA A 136 5.49 -10.11 -6.37
CA ALA A 136 5.47 -11.07 -7.48
C ALA A 136 5.02 -12.47 -7.00
N LEU A 137 5.55 -12.93 -5.87
CA LEU A 137 5.13 -14.20 -5.25
C LEU A 137 3.65 -14.18 -4.86
N ARG A 138 3.17 -13.11 -4.22
CA ARG A 138 1.76 -12.96 -3.85
C ARG A 138 0.81 -12.88 -5.05
N VAL A 139 1.26 -12.32 -6.17
CA VAL A 139 0.51 -12.31 -7.42
C VAL A 139 0.39 -13.74 -7.98
N ALA A 140 1.48 -14.51 -7.96
CA ALA A 140 1.44 -15.92 -8.34
C ALA A 140 0.51 -16.74 -7.42
N GLU A 141 0.58 -16.53 -6.11
CA GLU A 141 -0.32 -17.15 -5.13
C GLU A 141 -1.79 -16.77 -5.39
N ALA A 142 -2.08 -15.50 -5.64
CA ALA A 142 -3.43 -15.05 -5.98
C ALA A 142 -3.97 -15.70 -7.26
N TYR A 143 -3.10 -15.95 -8.24
CA TYR A 143 -3.45 -16.68 -9.46
C TYR A 143 -3.78 -18.14 -9.17
N LEU A 144 -2.95 -18.82 -8.37
CA LEU A 144 -3.19 -20.20 -7.96
C LEU A 144 -4.51 -20.33 -7.20
N ALA A 145 -4.73 -19.50 -6.18
CA ALA A 145 -5.98 -19.49 -5.40
C ALA A 145 -7.22 -19.22 -6.26
N TRP A 146 -7.12 -18.33 -7.26
CA TRP A 146 -8.20 -18.11 -8.21
C TRP A 146 -8.45 -19.33 -9.11
N SER A 147 -7.39 -19.97 -9.59
CA SER A 147 -7.48 -21.17 -10.44
C SER A 147 -8.14 -22.34 -9.71
N GLU A 148 -7.78 -22.56 -8.44
CA GLU A 148 -8.41 -23.55 -7.56
C GLU A 148 -9.88 -23.23 -7.32
N ALA A 149 -10.21 -21.99 -6.95
CA ALA A 149 -11.60 -21.58 -6.74
C ALA A 149 -12.45 -21.71 -8.01
N LYS A 150 -11.86 -21.51 -9.19
CA LYS A 150 -12.51 -21.74 -10.48
C LYS A 150 -12.70 -23.22 -10.76
N ALA A 151 -11.73 -24.07 -10.40
CA ALA A 151 -11.81 -25.51 -10.55
C ALA A 151 -12.88 -26.12 -9.63
N GLU A 152 -12.96 -25.68 -8.38
CA GLU A 152 -13.98 -26.11 -7.41
C GLU A 152 -15.40 -25.65 -7.77
N ALA A 153 -15.53 -24.53 -8.47
CA ALA A 153 -16.82 -24.04 -8.95
C ALA A 153 -17.36 -24.79 -10.17
N LEU A 154 -16.57 -25.71 -10.78
CA LEU A 154 -17.04 -26.56 -11.86
C LEU A 154 -17.85 -27.75 -11.32
N PRO A 155 -18.91 -28.20 -12.01
CA PRO A 155 -19.69 -29.37 -11.61
C PRO A 155 -18.80 -30.63 -11.49
N PRO A 156 -19.07 -31.55 -10.53
CA PRO A 156 -18.25 -32.73 -10.33
C PRO A 156 -18.22 -33.60 -11.60
N GLY A 157 -17.01 -33.82 -12.15
CA GLY A 157 -16.79 -34.67 -13.32
C GLY A 157 -16.08 -34.03 -14.53
N ARG A 158 -15.73 -32.73 -14.49
CA ARG A 158 -14.84 -32.12 -15.51
C ARG A 158 -13.43 -31.94 -14.97
N ILE A 159 -12.47 -32.56 -15.63
CA ILE A 159 -11.03 -32.30 -15.45
C ILE A 159 -10.76 -30.87 -15.95
N PRO A 160 -10.03 -30.03 -15.20
CA PRO A 160 -9.67 -28.69 -15.67
C PRO A 160 -8.84 -28.80 -16.96
N PRO A 161 -9.08 -27.95 -17.98
CA PRO A 161 -8.19 -27.84 -19.14
C PRO A 161 -6.84 -27.20 -18.76
#